data_AF-A0A3N4L0I6-F1
#
_entry.id   AF-A0A3N4L0I6-F1
#
_cell.length_a   1.000
_cell.length_b   1.000
_cell.length_c   1.000
_cell.angle_alpha   90.00
_cell.angle_beta   90.00
_cell.angle_gamma   90.00
#
_symmetry.space_group_name_H-M   'P 1'
#
loop_
_entity.id
_entity.type
_entity.pdbx_description
1 polymer ?
#
loop_
_entity_poly.entity_id
_entity_poly.type
_entity_poly.pdbx_seq_one_letter_code
_entity_poly.pdbx_strand_id
1 'polypeptide(L)'
;MPKHRFPPKPQNNKRKNKKARLSLSCIGIEHEESGDRWRPGDKLKAGRFYQRAIGSYTTVLQLNPTSFDAAYNLARLQYQLAQHPELTGSTHRASRLLLKTAVDSHRRCLALDPANEDALFNTGQVLCSFAEVLIEYRTAPIEAKTEAAQLLVEAVETLQRCLALQEAHYAALQQTQTHTQTQTQTQTGDGDTAMDMTDDPTPAPTAPSSQTTATEQWAIIQPPTTPSTLLDTTLALLSTLATLLPLTHLPHTPPLPTTLSTAHTLLTATLPPLALAASREPEAALVRANLLAAAAEATYRAGGALADYEAGIAAAFAGVEGVQALCDRADAHIQLAGSVPDEGVAWRHYSAAAAALGSAAAAEPGRGEIHVARGDVELLRARLGVEVAVGSRGVLVRNAGVYYRGARRLGGAVEGEAGVKERMVVVESGGEGVEEVLRGLKEGGEAVWAVVVEAVEEGLVGGEWLERVGVSVGGEV
;
A
#
# COMPACT_ATOMS: atom_id res chain seq x y z
N MET A 1 -41.28 51.57 -40.14
CA MET A 1 -41.04 50.88 -38.84
C MET A 1 -42.17 49.89 -38.59
N PRO A 2 -42.03 48.83 -37.77
CA PRO A 2 -40.89 48.44 -36.91
C PRO A 2 -40.42 46.95 -37.00
N LYS A 3 -39.33 46.69 -36.27
CA LYS A 3 -38.59 45.42 -36.02
C LYS A 3 -38.93 44.84 -34.64
N HIS A 4 -38.74 43.54 -34.44
CA HIS A 4 -38.36 42.86 -33.18
C HIS A 4 -37.45 41.67 -33.56
N ARG A 5 -36.13 41.60 -33.29
CA ARG A 5 -35.30 41.44 -32.06
C ARG A 5 -35.53 40.14 -31.26
N PHE A 6 -34.76 39.12 -31.61
CA PHE A 6 -34.47 37.93 -30.78
C PHE A 6 -33.52 38.27 -29.61
N PRO A 7 -33.57 37.54 -28.48
CA PRO A 7 -32.72 37.77 -27.31
C PRO A 7 -31.28 37.22 -27.51
N PRO A 8 -30.28 37.73 -26.77
CA PRO A 8 -28.89 37.31 -26.89
C PRO A 8 -28.61 35.98 -26.15
N LYS A 9 -27.63 35.21 -26.67
CA LYS A 9 -27.17 33.91 -26.13
C LYS A 9 -26.50 34.05 -24.73
N PRO A 10 -26.54 33.00 -23.88
CA PRO A 10 -26.08 33.06 -22.49
C PRO A 10 -24.55 32.88 -22.39
N GLN A 11 -23.78 33.95 -22.63
CA GLN A 11 -22.32 33.93 -22.41
C GLN A 11 -21.93 34.27 -20.96
N ASN A 12 -22.80 34.92 -20.19
CA ASN A 12 -22.48 35.37 -18.82
C ASN A 12 -22.53 34.26 -17.75
N ASN A 13 -23.40 33.26 -17.89
CA ASN A 13 -23.46 32.14 -16.93
C ASN A 13 -22.26 31.19 -17.03
N LYS A 14 -21.74 30.96 -18.24
CA LYS A 14 -20.53 30.14 -18.43
C LYS A 14 -19.29 30.80 -17.81
N ARG A 15 -19.16 32.13 -17.91
CA ARG A 15 -18.08 32.89 -17.25
C ARG A 15 -18.20 32.92 -15.72
N LYS A 16 -19.42 33.12 -15.17
CA LYS A 16 -19.66 33.03 -13.72
C LYS A 16 -19.37 31.63 -13.17
N ASN A 17 -19.82 30.58 -13.85
CA ASN A 17 -19.53 29.20 -13.44
C ASN A 17 -18.03 28.87 -13.56
N LYS A 18 -17.32 29.36 -14.59
CA LYS A 18 -15.87 29.18 -14.69
C LYS A 18 -15.11 29.87 -13.54
N LYS A 19 -15.48 31.11 -13.18
CA LYS A 19 -14.87 31.85 -12.07
C LYS A 19 -15.17 31.21 -10.70
N ALA A 20 -16.40 30.75 -10.50
CA ALA A 20 -16.78 30.02 -9.28
C ALA A 20 -16.04 28.68 -9.18
N ARG A 21 -15.88 27.95 -10.28
CA ARG A 21 -15.11 26.69 -10.32
C ARG A 21 -13.63 26.89 -10.01
N LEU A 22 -12.98 27.86 -10.64
CA LEU A 22 -11.58 28.20 -10.35
C LEU A 22 -11.41 28.58 -8.87
N SER A 23 -12.34 29.37 -8.32
CA SER A 23 -12.37 29.71 -6.90
C SER A 23 -12.54 28.47 -5.99
N LEU A 24 -13.38 27.51 -6.36
CA LEU A 24 -13.60 26.28 -5.58
C LEU A 24 -12.40 25.33 -5.63
N SER A 25 -11.74 25.20 -6.78
CA SER A 25 -10.50 24.42 -6.91
C SER A 25 -9.38 25.01 -6.03
N CYS A 26 -9.22 26.34 -6.01
CA CYS A 26 -8.27 27.00 -5.12
C CYS A 26 -8.58 26.75 -3.63
N ILE A 27 -9.85 26.82 -3.22
CA ILE A 27 -10.27 26.51 -1.85
C ILE A 27 -9.93 25.05 -1.49
N GLY A 28 -10.10 24.12 -2.43
CA GLY A 28 -9.69 22.73 -2.26
C GLY A 28 -8.21 22.60 -1.93
N ILE A 29 -7.35 23.24 -2.74
CA ILE A 29 -5.89 23.25 -2.56
C ILE A 29 -5.51 23.89 -1.21
N GLU A 30 -6.09 25.04 -0.86
CA GLU A 30 -5.81 25.71 0.42
C GLU A 30 -6.17 24.85 1.65
N HIS A 31 -7.28 24.09 1.56
CA HIS A 31 -7.66 23.15 2.61
C HIS A 31 -6.71 21.97 2.67
N GLU A 32 -6.26 21.46 1.54
CA GLU A 32 -5.29 20.38 1.47
C GLU A 32 -3.94 20.77 2.09
N GLU A 33 -3.36 21.89 1.68
CA GLU A 33 -2.13 22.44 2.26
C GLU A 33 -2.28 22.71 3.76
N SER A 34 -3.47 23.12 4.19
CA SER A 34 -3.78 23.26 5.61
C SER A 34 -3.75 21.92 6.34
N GLY A 35 -4.29 20.85 5.74
CA GLY A 35 -4.19 19.50 6.26
C GLY A 35 -2.74 19.07 6.46
N ASP A 36 -1.90 19.29 5.46
CA ASP A 36 -0.47 18.92 5.51
C ASP A 36 0.27 19.65 6.62
N ARG A 37 -0.05 20.93 6.87
CA ARG A 37 0.52 21.70 7.99
C ARG A 37 0.16 21.12 9.36
N TRP A 38 -1.04 20.55 9.53
CA TRP A 38 -1.47 19.96 10.80
C TRP A 38 -1.05 18.51 10.97
N ARG A 39 -0.74 17.79 9.88
CA ARG A 39 -0.45 16.35 9.88
C ARG A 39 0.64 15.91 10.87
N PRO A 40 1.77 16.63 11.06
CA PRO A 40 2.78 16.24 12.05
C PRO A 40 2.34 16.39 13.51
N GLY A 41 1.29 17.15 13.78
CA GLY A 41 0.80 17.45 15.13
C GLY A 41 -0.60 16.88 15.37
N ASP A 42 -1.62 17.71 15.13
CA ASP A 42 -3.02 17.34 15.36
C ASP A 42 -3.58 16.60 14.15
N LYS A 43 -3.43 15.27 14.16
CA LYS A 43 -3.86 14.37 13.09
C LYS A 43 -5.36 14.44 12.79
N LEU A 44 -6.20 14.52 13.83
CA LEU A 44 -7.65 14.65 13.65
C LEU A 44 -8.02 15.99 13.00
N LYS A 45 -7.32 17.06 13.36
CA LYS A 45 -7.51 18.36 12.72
C LYS A 45 -7.05 18.35 11.26
N ALA A 46 -5.92 17.69 10.95
CA ALA A 46 -5.50 17.48 9.57
C ALA A 46 -6.58 16.74 8.77
N GLY A 47 -7.14 15.66 9.31
CA GLY A 47 -8.25 14.92 8.70
C GLY A 47 -9.48 15.79 8.41
N ARG A 48 -9.87 16.68 9.33
CA ARG A 48 -10.98 17.64 9.09
C ARG A 48 -10.70 18.59 7.92
N PHE A 49 -9.45 19.00 7.73
CA PHE A 49 -9.07 19.82 6.57
C PHE A 49 -9.14 19.04 5.26
N TYR A 50 -8.62 17.80 5.24
CA TYR A 50 -8.74 16.93 4.06
C TYR A 50 -10.20 16.64 3.69
N GLN A 51 -11.08 16.41 4.67
CA GLN A 51 -12.53 16.26 4.44
C GLN A 51 -13.15 17.51 3.80
N ARG A 52 -12.72 18.72 4.18
CA ARG A 52 -13.17 19.96 3.54
C ARG A 52 -12.66 20.09 2.11
N ALA A 53 -11.40 19.74 1.86
CA ALA A 53 -10.84 19.69 0.51
C ALA A 53 -11.62 18.73 -0.40
N ILE A 54 -11.92 17.52 0.08
CA ILE A 54 -12.79 16.53 -0.57
C ILE A 54 -14.16 17.14 -0.93
N GLY A 55 -14.79 17.86 0.01
CA GLY A 55 -16.06 18.56 -0.23
C GLY A 55 -15.97 19.61 -1.35
N SER A 56 -14.88 20.38 -1.39
CA SER A 56 -14.60 21.35 -2.46
C SER A 56 -14.44 20.67 -3.81
N TYR A 57 -13.62 19.61 -3.91
CA TYR A 57 -13.41 18.89 -5.17
C TYR A 57 -14.69 18.18 -5.66
N THR A 58 -15.48 17.61 -4.75
CA THR A 58 -16.79 17.03 -5.07
C THR A 58 -17.73 18.08 -5.67
N THR A 59 -17.75 19.29 -5.10
CA THR A 59 -18.54 20.41 -5.63
C THR A 59 -18.05 20.83 -7.03
N VAL A 60 -16.73 20.86 -7.26
CA VAL A 60 -16.16 21.12 -8.59
C VAL A 60 -16.62 20.07 -9.60
N LEU A 61 -16.63 18.78 -9.23
CA LEU A 61 -17.05 17.69 -10.11
C LEU A 61 -18.57 17.68 -10.39
N GLN A 62 -19.40 18.16 -9.48
CA GLN A 62 -20.82 18.39 -9.76
C GLN A 62 -21.02 19.46 -10.84
N LEU A 63 -20.18 20.50 -10.84
CA LEU A 63 -20.20 21.58 -11.84
C LEU A 63 -19.47 21.22 -13.13
N ASN A 64 -18.48 20.32 -13.07
CA ASN A 64 -17.68 19.85 -14.19
C ASN A 64 -17.27 18.40 -14.00
N PRO A 65 -18.11 17.44 -14.44
CA PRO A 65 -17.84 16.02 -14.26
C PRO A 65 -16.55 15.51 -14.92
N THR A 66 -16.02 16.26 -15.88
CA THR A 66 -14.81 15.93 -16.67
C THR A 66 -13.54 16.63 -16.19
N SER A 67 -13.55 17.23 -14.99
CA SER A 67 -12.37 17.88 -14.43
C SER A 67 -11.38 16.83 -13.93
N PHE A 68 -10.32 16.54 -14.69
CA PHE A 68 -9.29 15.59 -14.27
C PHE A 68 -8.65 16.00 -12.93
N ASP A 69 -8.15 17.23 -12.80
CA ASP A 69 -7.48 17.69 -11.58
C ASP A 69 -8.32 17.51 -10.31
N ALA A 70 -9.61 17.84 -10.38
CA ALA A 70 -10.52 17.69 -9.24
C ALA A 70 -10.85 16.23 -8.96
N ALA A 71 -10.96 15.38 -9.99
CA ALA A 71 -11.14 13.95 -9.81
C ALA A 71 -9.89 13.32 -9.17
N TYR A 72 -8.71 13.67 -9.68
CA TYR A 72 -7.43 13.15 -9.21
C TYR A 72 -7.14 13.54 -7.76
N ASN A 73 -7.26 14.82 -7.41
CA ASN A 73 -7.05 15.27 -6.04
C ASN A 73 -8.09 14.70 -5.06
N LEU A 74 -9.35 14.56 -5.50
CA LEU A 74 -10.38 13.88 -4.70
C LEU A 74 -9.99 12.43 -4.41
N ALA A 75 -9.61 11.67 -5.44
CA ALA A 75 -9.24 10.26 -5.33
C ALA A 75 -8.04 10.07 -4.40
N ARG A 76 -6.97 10.87 -4.59
CA ARG A 76 -5.77 10.81 -3.76
C ARG A 76 -6.07 11.13 -2.29
N LEU A 77 -6.88 12.14 -2.00
CA LEU A 77 -7.24 12.48 -0.62
C LEU A 77 -8.12 11.42 0.04
N GLN A 78 -9.04 10.80 -0.70
CA GLN A 78 -9.83 9.68 -0.19
C GLN A 78 -8.94 8.50 0.16
N TYR A 79 -7.97 8.18 -0.70
CA TYR A 79 -7.00 7.13 -0.43
C TYR A 79 -6.12 7.45 0.78
N GLN A 80 -5.62 8.69 0.90
CA GLN A 80 -4.83 9.14 2.05
C GLN A 80 -5.60 9.05 3.37
N LEU A 81 -6.90 9.35 3.39
CA LEU A 81 -7.72 9.19 4.60
C LEU A 81 -7.97 7.71 4.93
N ALA A 82 -8.02 6.83 3.93
CA ALA A 82 -8.17 5.40 4.13
C ALA A 82 -6.90 4.77 4.73
N GLN A 83 -5.72 5.20 4.27
CA GLN A 83 -4.42 4.70 4.72
C GLN A 83 -3.99 5.21 6.11
N HIS A 84 -4.66 6.24 6.64
CA HIS A 84 -4.33 6.82 7.93
C HIS A 84 -5.58 6.95 8.81
N PRO A 85 -6.01 5.84 9.44
CA PRO A 85 -7.18 5.82 10.32
C PRO A 85 -7.09 6.87 11.43
N GLU A 86 -5.89 7.24 11.88
CA GLU A 86 -5.68 8.22 12.92
C GLU A 86 -5.97 9.68 12.47
N LEU A 87 -6.07 9.93 11.16
CA LEU A 87 -6.57 11.22 10.65
C LEU A 87 -8.08 11.35 10.83
N THR A 88 -8.80 10.24 10.85
CA THR A 88 -10.27 10.22 10.89
C THR A 88 -10.83 9.70 12.21
N GLY A 89 -9.99 9.08 13.06
CA GLY A 89 -10.44 8.33 14.23
C GLY A 89 -11.29 7.11 13.84
N SER A 90 -11.12 6.61 12.61
CA SER A 90 -11.95 5.56 12.04
C SER A 90 -11.58 4.18 12.54
N THR A 91 -12.57 3.30 12.63
CA THR A 91 -12.37 1.86 12.84
C THR A 91 -11.93 1.16 11.55
N HIS A 92 -11.48 -0.08 11.66
CA HIS A 92 -11.07 -0.90 10.51
C HIS A 92 -12.18 -1.03 9.44
N ARG A 93 -13.44 -1.24 9.87
CA ARG A 93 -14.61 -1.27 8.98
C ARG A 93 -14.80 0.02 8.18
N ALA A 94 -14.53 1.17 8.79
CA ALA A 94 -14.58 2.45 8.08
C ALA A 94 -13.43 2.60 7.07
N SER A 95 -12.26 2.02 7.32
CA SER A 95 -11.16 1.93 6.35
C SER A 95 -11.56 1.19 5.07
N ARG A 96 -12.21 0.02 5.20
CA ARG A 96 -12.70 -0.76 4.05
C ARG A 96 -13.65 0.04 3.14
N LEU A 97 -14.59 0.78 3.72
CA LEU A 97 -15.52 1.62 2.96
C LEU A 97 -14.82 2.81 2.27
N LEU A 98 -13.82 3.40 2.95
CA LEU A 98 -13.01 4.47 2.38
C LEU A 98 -12.15 3.97 1.20
N LEU A 99 -11.52 2.80 1.32
CA LEU A 99 -10.76 2.16 0.24
C LEU A 99 -11.64 1.88 -0.97
N LYS A 100 -12.83 1.31 -0.78
CA LYS A 100 -13.79 1.11 -1.88
C LYS A 100 -14.15 2.41 -2.59
N THR A 101 -14.43 3.47 -1.82
CA THR A 101 -14.73 4.79 -2.36
C THR A 101 -13.55 5.37 -3.15
N ALA A 102 -12.32 5.18 -2.64
CA ALA A 102 -11.11 5.62 -3.30
C ALA A 102 -10.86 4.88 -4.62
N VAL A 103 -11.07 3.54 -4.66
CA VAL A 103 -11.00 2.75 -5.91
C VAL A 103 -11.95 3.32 -6.97
N ASP A 104 -13.21 3.57 -6.62
CA ASP A 104 -14.20 4.11 -7.56
C ASP A 104 -13.80 5.50 -8.10
N SER A 105 -13.25 6.36 -7.24
CA SER A 105 -12.73 7.67 -7.65
C SER A 105 -11.49 7.56 -8.54
N HIS A 106 -10.57 6.63 -8.25
CA HIS A 106 -9.38 6.38 -9.06
C HIS A 106 -9.73 5.83 -10.45
N ARG A 107 -10.66 4.87 -10.54
CA ARG A 107 -11.21 4.39 -11.83
C ARG A 107 -11.83 5.51 -12.64
N ARG A 108 -12.53 6.45 -11.99
CA ARG A 108 -13.07 7.65 -12.66
C ARG A 108 -11.96 8.57 -13.19
N CYS A 109 -10.84 8.70 -12.48
CA CYS A 109 -9.69 9.47 -12.97
C CYS A 109 -9.12 8.85 -14.26
N LEU A 110 -8.92 7.53 -14.26
CA LEU A 110 -8.43 6.80 -15.44
C LEU A 110 -9.41 6.84 -16.61
N ALA A 111 -10.72 6.92 -16.35
CA ALA A 111 -11.70 7.13 -17.42
C ALA A 111 -11.59 8.51 -18.09
N LEU A 112 -11.04 9.52 -17.40
CA LEU A 112 -10.82 10.87 -17.94
C LEU A 112 -9.48 11.00 -18.65
N ASP A 113 -8.43 10.40 -18.11
CA ASP A 113 -7.10 10.33 -18.72
C ASP A 113 -6.47 8.93 -18.52
N PRO A 114 -6.67 8.01 -19.47
CA PRO A 114 -6.18 6.63 -19.36
C PRO A 114 -4.66 6.47 -19.43
N ALA A 115 -3.93 7.52 -19.84
CA ALA A 115 -2.48 7.50 -20.04
C ALA A 115 -1.72 8.27 -18.94
N ASN A 116 -2.42 8.80 -17.94
CA ASN A 116 -1.80 9.51 -16.84
C ASN A 116 -1.05 8.53 -15.92
N GLU A 117 0.28 8.60 -15.90
CA GLU A 117 1.15 7.68 -15.16
C GLU A 117 0.89 7.70 -13.65
N ASP A 118 0.73 8.88 -13.06
CA ASP A 118 0.48 9.04 -11.63
C ASP A 118 -0.88 8.45 -11.24
N ALA A 119 -1.91 8.68 -12.07
CA ALA A 119 -3.22 8.08 -11.86
C ALA A 119 -3.17 6.56 -12.00
N LEU A 120 -2.41 6.01 -12.95
CA LEU A 120 -2.23 4.57 -13.10
C LEU A 120 -1.52 3.97 -11.87
N PHE A 121 -0.38 4.54 -11.47
CA PHE A 121 0.38 4.08 -10.32
C PHE A 121 -0.48 4.08 -9.04
N ASN A 122 -1.12 5.22 -8.74
CA ASN A 122 -1.96 5.35 -7.55
C ASN A 122 -3.20 4.44 -7.60
N THR A 123 -3.77 4.19 -8.79
CA THR A 123 -4.87 3.24 -8.95
C THR A 123 -4.42 1.82 -8.63
N GLY A 124 -3.24 1.41 -9.11
CA GLY A 124 -2.63 0.13 -8.75
C GLY A 124 -2.47 -0.02 -7.23
N GLN A 125 -1.93 1.01 -6.56
CA GLN A 125 -1.73 0.99 -5.11
C GLN A 125 -3.05 0.84 -4.33
N VAL A 126 -4.08 1.63 -4.65
CA VAL A 126 -5.36 1.56 -3.91
C VAL A 126 -6.09 0.24 -4.13
N LEU A 127 -5.99 -0.35 -5.33
CA LEU A 127 -6.53 -1.68 -5.61
C LEU A 127 -5.85 -2.75 -4.74
N CYS A 128 -4.52 -2.69 -4.60
CA CYS A 128 -3.76 -3.61 -3.75
C CYS A 128 -4.17 -3.48 -2.28
N SER A 129 -4.19 -2.27 -1.74
CA SER A 129 -4.56 -2.05 -0.34
C SER A 129 -6.01 -2.44 -0.05
N PHE A 130 -6.92 -2.26 -1.02
CA PHE A 130 -8.29 -2.75 -0.84
C PHE A 130 -8.33 -4.28 -0.85
N ALA A 131 -7.59 -4.93 -1.73
CA ALA A 131 -7.48 -6.39 -1.75
C ALA A 131 -6.90 -6.96 -0.46
N GLU A 132 -5.83 -6.35 0.09
CA GLU A 132 -5.20 -6.74 1.35
C GLU A 132 -6.20 -6.71 2.51
N VAL A 133 -6.98 -5.63 2.65
CA VAL A 133 -8.02 -5.52 3.68
C VAL A 133 -9.14 -6.56 3.51
N LEU A 134 -9.42 -7.03 2.29
CA LEU A 134 -10.42 -8.08 2.06
C LEU A 134 -9.94 -9.47 2.47
N ILE A 135 -8.62 -9.71 2.49
CA ILE A 135 -8.01 -11.02 2.77
C ILE A 135 -7.10 -11.02 3.99
N GLU A 136 -7.11 -9.94 4.78
CA GLU A 136 -6.33 -9.80 6.01
C GLU A 136 -6.53 -11.02 6.93
N TYR A 137 -7.78 -11.49 7.04
CA TYR A 137 -8.12 -12.67 7.82
C TYR A 137 -8.04 -13.94 6.98
N ARG A 138 -7.38 -14.98 7.51
CA ARG A 138 -7.26 -16.31 6.87
C ARG A 138 -8.62 -16.93 6.52
N THR A 139 -9.60 -16.71 7.39
CA THR A 139 -10.99 -17.19 7.31
C THR A 139 -11.87 -16.37 6.36
N ALA A 140 -11.32 -15.34 5.70
CA ALA A 140 -12.06 -14.49 4.78
C ALA A 140 -12.91 -15.33 3.81
N PRO A 141 -14.19 -14.96 3.61
CA PRO A 141 -15.12 -15.74 2.80
C PRO A 141 -14.64 -15.80 1.35
N ILE A 142 -15.04 -16.86 0.64
CA ILE A 142 -14.59 -17.11 -0.73
C ILE A 142 -14.96 -15.95 -1.68
N GLU A 143 -16.08 -15.28 -1.42
CA GLU A 143 -16.52 -14.09 -2.15
C GLU A 143 -15.54 -12.92 -1.97
N ALA A 144 -15.09 -12.66 -0.74
CA ALA A 144 -14.10 -11.61 -0.46
C ALA A 144 -12.74 -11.94 -1.08
N LYS A 145 -12.31 -13.20 -1.03
CA LYS A 145 -11.08 -13.67 -1.70
C LYS A 145 -11.16 -13.54 -3.21
N THR A 146 -12.34 -13.81 -3.79
CA THR A 146 -12.58 -13.64 -5.23
C THR A 146 -12.57 -12.17 -5.63
N GLU A 147 -13.21 -11.30 -4.84
CA GLU A 147 -13.16 -9.84 -5.05
C GLU A 147 -11.72 -9.32 -4.96
N ALA A 148 -10.96 -9.72 -3.93
CA ALA A 148 -9.55 -9.37 -3.78
C ALA A 148 -8.70 -9.83 -4.97
N ALA A 149 -8.90 -11.05 -5.45
CA ALA A 149 -8.20 -11.57 -6.61
C ALA A 149 -8.48 -10.74 -7.88
N GLN A 150 -9.73 -10.33 -8.10
CA GLN A 150 -10.10 -9.46 -9.22
C GLN A 150 -9.43 -8.08 -9.12
N LEU A 151 -9.41 -7.48 -7.92
CA LEU A 151 -8.74 -6.21 -7.67
C LEU A 151 -7.23 -6.31 -7.94
N LEU A 152 -6.59 -7.40 -7.51
CA LEU A 152 -5.15 -7.64 -7.73
C LEU A 152 -4.83 -7.88 -9.22
N VAL A 153 -5.69 -8.58 -9.96
CA VAL A 153 -5.53 -8.72 -11.42
C VAL A 153 -5.62 -7.36 -12.11
N GLU A 154 -6.61 -6.54 -11.76
CA GLU A 154 -6.72 -5.17 -12.27
C GLU A 154 -5.50 -4.32 -11.88
N ALA A 155 -4.98 -4.48 -10.66
CA ALA A 155 -3.78 -3.78 -10.20
C ALA A 155 -2.55 -4.17 -11.02
N VAL A 156 -2.34 -5.47 -11.28
CA VAL A 156 -1.24 -5.97 -12.14
C VAL A 156 -1.33 -5.35 -13.53
N GLU A 157 -2.51 -5.39 -14.18
CA GLU A 157 -2.70 -4.82 -15.51
C GLU A 157 -2.47 -3.30 -15.53
N THR A 158 -2.93 -2.60 -14.50
CA THR A 158 -2.78 -1.14 -14.35
C THR A 158 -1.32 -0.74 -14.15
N LEU A 159 -0.59 -1.45 -13.28
CA LEU A 159 0.83 -1.19 -12.99
C LEU A 159 1.72 -1.59 -14.17
N GLN A 160 1.40 -2.66 -14.89
CA GLN A 160 2.09 -3.00 -16.15
C GLN A 160 1.93 -1.90 -17.20
N ARG A 161 0.73 -1.32 -17.33
CA ARG A 161 0.50 -0.19 -18.23
C ARG A 161 1.28 1.05 -17.78
N CYS A 162 1.31 1.34 -16.48
CA CYS A 162 2.11 2.43 -15.92
C CYS A 162 3.60 2.25 -16.26
N LEU A 163 4.15 1.06 -15.99
CA LEU A 163 5.55 0.73 -16.24
C LEU A 163 5.90 0.88 -17.73
N ALA A 164 5.07 0.36 -18.63
CA ALA A 164 5.32 0.47 -20.07
C ALA A 164 5.34 1.92 -20.58
N LEU A 165 4.48 2.80 -20.05
CA LEU A 165 4.49 4.23 -20.39
C LEU A 165 5.75 4.91 -19.85
N GLN A 166 6.09 4.64 -18.59
CA GLN A 166 7.29 5.17 -17.95
C GLN A 166 8.57 4.72 -18.70
N GLU A 167 8.66 3.45 -19.11
CA GLU A 167 9.78 2.93 -19.89
C GLU A 167 9.91 3.65 -21.23
N ALA A 168 8.80 3.87 -21.93
CA ALA A 168 8.78 4.60 -23.20
C ALA A 168 9.23 6.06 -23.03
N HIS A 169 8.74 6.77 -22.01
CA HIS A 169 9.15 8.14 -21.71
C HIS A 169 10.62 8.22 -21.29
N TYR A 170 11.08 7.29 -20.45
CA TYR A 170 12.48 7.23 -20.05
C TYR A 170 13.41 6.99 -21.25
N ALA A 171 13.05 6.06 -22.15
CA ALA A 171 13.81 5.81 -23.37
C ALA A 171 13.87 7.04 -24.30
N ALA A 172 12.75 7.77 -24.45
CA ALA A 172 12.71 9.00 -25.25
C ALA A 172 13.59 10.12 -24.67
N LEU A 173 13.62 10.24 -23.33
CA LEU A 173 14.52 11.18 -22.64
C LEU A 173 15.99 10.85 -22.89
N GLN A 174 16.37 9.57 -22.83
CA GLN A 174 17.75 9.13 -23.10
C GLN A 174 18.19 9.40 -24.55
N GLN A 175 17.30 9.19 -25.53
CA GLN A 175 17.58 9.51 -26.93
C GLN A 175 17.77 11.02 -27.16
N THR A 176 16.98 11.86 -26.48
CA THR A 176 17.11 13.32 -26.59
C THR A 176 18.43 13.82 -25.99
N GLN A 177 18.84 13.25 -24.86
CA GLN A 177 20.11 13.62 -24.20
C GLN A 177 21.33 13.23 -25.04
N THR A 178 21.34 12.02 -25.64
CA THR A 178 22.43 11.58 -26.52
C THR A 178 22.55 12.42 -27.79
N HIS A 179 21.43 12.83 -28.40
CA HIS A 179 21.45 13.67 -29.60
C HIS A 179 21.99 15.08 -29.30
N THR A 180 21.63 15.65 -28.14
CA THR A 180 22.09 16.99 -27.72
C THR A 180 23.58 17.02 -27.39
N GLN A 181 24.13 15.95 -26.80
CA GLN A 181 25.57 15.81 -26.51
C GLN A 181 26.41 15.61 -27.79
N THR A 182 25.85 14.93 -28.80
CA THR A 182 26.54 14.71 -30.08
C THR A 182 26.62 15.99 -30.92
N GLN A 183 25.59 16.85 -30.87
CA GLN A 183 25.58 18.14 -31.56
C GLN A 183 26.49 19.19 -30.90
N THR A 184 26.70 19.12 -29.58
CA THR A 184 27.63 20.03 -28.88
C THR A 184 29.10 19.67 -29.09
N GLN A 185 29.44 18.38 -29.26
CA GLN A 185 30.81 17.96 -29.61
C GLN A 185 31.19 18.23 -31.09
N THR A 186 30.21 18.39 -31.98
CA THR A 186 30.47 18.67 -33.41
C THR A 186 30.56 20.17 -33.74
N GLN A 187 30.25 21.07 -32.80
CA GLN A 187 30.40 22.53 -32.99
C GLN A 187 31.61 23.16 -32.25
N THR A 188 32.40 22.38 -31.50
CA THR A 188 33.66 22.88 -30.89
C THR A 188 34.92 22.50 -31.68
N GLY A 189 34.76 21.95 -32.88
CA GLY A 189 35.85 21.61 -33.79
C GLY A 189 35.75 22.42 -35.07
N ASP A 190 36.59 23.45 -35.18
CA ASP A 190 36.94 24.18 -36.40
C ASP A 190 35.94 25.26 -36.85
N GLY A 191 36.36 26.52 -36.67
CA GLY A 191 35.57 27.70 -37.00
C GLY A 191 36.28 29.00 -36.66
N ASP A 192 37.58 29.09 -36.98
CA ASP A 192 38.29 30.37 -37.07
C ASP A 192 37.61 31.20 -38.17
N THR A 193 36.67 32.05 -37.77
CA THR A 193 36.06 33.06 -38.63
C THR A 193 36.17 34.40 -37.92
N ALA A 194 37.25 35.10 -38.23
CA ALA A 194 37.37 36.53 -38.06
C ALA A 194 36.15 37.21 -38.71
N MET A 195 35.29 37.84 -37.90
CA MET A 195 34.26 38.76 -38.37
C MET A 195 34.68 40.18 -38.00
N ASP A 196 34.96 40.89 -39.08
CA ASP A 196 35.32 42.28 -39.22
C ASP A 196 34.31 43.22 -38.55
N MET A 197 34.83 44.15 -37.76
CA MET A 197 34.07 45.21 -37.10
C MET A 197 33.88 46.37 -38.07
N THR A 198 32.68 46.52 -38.61
CA THR A 198 32.24 47.80 -39.19
C THR A 198 30.93 48.23 -38.55
N ASP A 199 31.05 49.24 -37.68
CA ASP A 199 29.98 50.03 -37.10
C ASP A 199 29.38 50.96 -38.18
N ASP A 200 28.08 50.86 -38.43
CA ASP A 200 27.28 52.00 -38.86
C ASP A 200 25.80 51.85 -38.41
N PRO A 201 25.23 52.78 -37.61
CA PRO A 201 23.89 52.64 -37.06
C PRO A 201 22.86 53.34 -37.96
N THR A 202 21.95 52.58 -38.58
CA THR A 202 20.73 53.14 -39.19
C THR A 202 19.50 52.78 -38.35
N PRO A 203 18.68 53.75 -37.89
CA PRO A 203 17.53 53.46 -37.03
C PRO A 203 16.32 53.04 -37.86
N ALA A 204 15.73 51.89 -37.53
CA ALA A 204 14.44 51.44 -38.04
C ALA A 204 13.28 51.87 -37.10
N PRO A 205 12.07 52.12 -37.64
CA PRO A 205 11.03 52.89 -36.97
C PRO A 205 10.20 52.07 -35.97
N THR A 206 9.75 52.78 -34.94
CA THR A 206 8.88 52.34 -33.85
C THR A 206 7.52 51.86 -34.36
N ALA A 207 7.19 50.58 -34.15
CA ALA A 207 5.82 50.06 -34.28
C ALA A 207 5.14 50.06 -32.89
N PRO A 208 3.84 50.40 -32.78
CA PRO A 208 3.16 50.56 -31.51
C PRO A 208 2.92 49.22 -30.81
N SER A 209 3.29 49.17 -29.52
CA SER A 209 3.01 48.07 -28.62
C SER A 209 1.51 47.82 -28.52
N SER A 210 1.03 46.75 -29.15
CA SER A 210 -0.29 46.21 -28.86
C SER A 210 -0.20 45.49 -27.52
N GLN A 211 -0.88 46.03 -26.51
CA GLN A 211 -1.08 45.39 -25.21
C GLN A 211 -1.85 44.08 -25.42
N THR A 212 -1.13 42.98 -25.61
CA THR A 212 -1.67 41.65 -25.40
C THR A 212 -1.82 41.47 -23.90
N THR A 213 -3.08 41.45 -23.44
CA THR A 213 -3.43 40.91 -22.13
C THR A 213 -2.89 39.49 -22.05
N ALA A 214 -1.77 39.31 -21.35
CA ALA A 214 -1.21 38.01 -21.06
C ALA A 214 -2.24 37.24 -20.23
N THR A 215 -2.96 36.33 -20.89
CA THR A 215 -3.64 35.23 -20.20
C THR A 215 -2.56 34.44 -19.49
N GLU A 216 -2.51 34.51 -18.16
CA GLU A 216 -1.68 33.64 -17.33
C GLU A 216 -1.92 32.19 -17.74
N GLN A 217 -0.98 31.64 -18.49
CA GLN A 217 -1.01 30.29 -18.99
C GLN A 217 -0.11 29.48 -18.07
N TRP A 218 -0.73 28.80 -17.11
CA TRP A 218 -0.02 27.91 -16.20
C TRP A 218 0.43 26.68 -16.99
N ALA A 219 1.74 26.47 -17.09
CA ALA A 219 2.32 25.24 -17.61
C ALA A 219 2.61 24.30 -16.44
N ILE A 220 2.03 23.10 -16.48
CA ILE A 220 2.35 22.04 -15.51
C ILE A 220 3.67 21.42 -15.97
N ILE A 221 4.72 21.54 -15.16
CA ILE A 221 6.00 20.86 -15.40
C ILE A 221 5.83 19.44 -14.87
N GLN A 222 5.68 18.46 -15.76
CA GLN A 222 5.72 17.06 -15.36
C GLN A 222 7.18 16.69 -15.06
N PRO A 223 7.50 16.15 -13.88
CA PRO A 223 8.85 15.72 -13.57
C PRO A 223 9.26 14.60 -14.55
N PRO A 224 10.54 14.54 -14.97
CA PRO A 224 11.00 13.49 -15.87
C PRO A 224 10.91 12.12 -15.18
N THR A 225 10.54 11.09 -15.94
CA THR A 225 10.65 9.70 -15.48
C THR A 225 12.11 9.39 -15.17
N THR A 226 12.36 8.75 -14.02
CA THR A 226 13.70 8.40 -13.53
C THR A 226 13.83 6.89 -13.29
N PRO A 227 15.04 6.35 -13.11
CA PRO A 227 15.20 4.98 -12.63
C PRO A 227 14.47 4.70 -11.31
N SER A 228 14.38 5.69 -10.42
CA SER A 228 13.64 5.55 -9.17
C SER A 228 12.13 5.38 -9.40
N THR A 229 11.53 6.18 -10.29
CA THR A 229 10.09 6.05 -10.57
C THR A 229 9.76 4.72 -11.24
N LEU A 230 10.63 4.23 -12.14
CA LEU A 230 10.52 2.90 -12.73
C LEU A 230 10.65 1.80 -11.67
N LEU A 231 11.58 1.97 -10.74
CA LEU A 231 11.77 1.04 -9.63
C LEU A 231 10.54 1.02 -8.72
N ASP A 232 9.97 2.16 -8.36
CA ASP A 232 8.76 2.24 -7.52
C ASP A 232 7.59 1.46 -8.13
N THR A 233 7.34 1.65 -9.43
CA THR A 233 6.31 0.88 -10.16
C THR A 233 6.63 -0.61 -10.22
N THR A 234 7.91 -0.97 -10.43
CA THR A 234 8.35 -2.37 -10.47
C THR A 234 8.18 -3.05 -9.11
N LEU A 235 8.55 -2.38 -8.02
CA LEU A 235 8.39 -2.90 -6.65
C LEU A 235 6.93 -3.05 -6.28
N ALA A 236 6.08 -2.09 -6.64
CA ALA A 236 4.63 -2.17 -6.46
C ALA A 236 4.04 -3.36 -7.22
N LEU A 237 4.44 -3.56 -8.48
CA LEU A 237 3.98 -4.68 -9.30
C LEU A 237 4.43 -6.05 -8.73
N LEU A 238 5.68 -6.17 -8.30
CA LEU A 238 6.20 -7.39 -7.68
C LEU A 238 5.49 -7.71 -6.36
N SER A 239 5.22 -6.70 -5.54
CA SER A 239 4.47 -6.86 -4.29
C SER A 239 3.02 -7.30 -4.56
N THR A 240 2.38 -6.69 -5.57
CA THR A 240 1.04 -7.10 -6.04
C THR A 240 1.01 -8.56 -6.47
N LEU A 241 2.01 -9.00 -7.22
CA LEU A 241 2.14 -10.40 -7.66
C LEU A 241 2.33 -11.34 -6.45
N ALA A 242 3.09 -10.94 -5.43
CA ALA A 242 3.26 -11.72 -4.21
C ALA A 242 1.91 -11.96 -3.51
N THR A 243 1.07 -10.93 -3.41
CA THR A 243 -0.29 -11.03 -2.84
C THR A 243 -1.26 -11.83 -3.73
N LEU A 244 -1.10 -11.78 -5.06
CA LEU A 244 -1.95 -12.51 -6.00
C LEU A 244 -1.64 -14.01 -6.06
N LEU A 245 -0.37 -14.41 -5.90
CA LEU A 245 0.08 -15.79 -6.09
C LEU A 245 -0.73 -16.83 -5.29
N PRO A 246 -1.01 -16.64 -3.98
CA PRO A 246 -1.85 -17.56 -3.20
C PRO A 246 -3.29 -17.68 -3.71
N LEU A 247 -3.77 -16.70 -4.48
CA LEU A 247 -5.15 -16.60 -4.98
C LEU A 247 -5.32 -17.11 -6.42
N THR A 248 -4.25 -17.53 -7.09
CA THR A 248 -4.27 -17.97 -8.51
C THR A 248 -5.12 -19.21 -8.81
N HIS A 249 -5.64 -19.87 -7.78
CA HIS A 249 -6.58 -20.99 -7.88
C HIS A 249 -8.04 -20.53 -8.04
N LEU A 250 -8.33 -19.25 -7.82
CA LEU A 250 -9.68 -18.69 -7.88
C LEU A 250 -10.14 -18.41 -9.31
N PRO A 251 -11.46 -18.23 -9.54
CA PRO A 251 -11.97 -17.86 -10.86
C PRO A 251 -11.41 -16.51 -11.33
N HIS A 252 -11.28 -16.34 -12.65
CA HIS A 252 -10.86 -15.09 -13.30
C HIS A 252 -9.43 -14.61 -12.96
N THR A 253 -8.61 -15.43 -12.28
CA THR A 253 -7.18 -15.16 -12.12
C THR A 253 -6.36 -15.78 -13.25
N PRO A 254 -5.21 -15.18 -13.62
CA PRO A 254 -4.25 -15.83 -14.50
C PRO A 254 -3.75 -17.15 -13.87
N PRO A 255 -3.52 -18.20 -14.68
CA PRO A 255 -2.96 -19.46 -14.19
C PRO A 255 -1.62 -19.25 -13.48
N LEU A 256 -1.36 -20.03 -12.43
CA LEU A 256 -0.11 -19.96 -11.66
C LEU A 256 1.17 -19.93 -12.54
N PRO A 257 1.34 -20.78 -13.57
CA PRO A 257 2.53 -20.73 -14.43
C PRO A 257 2.70 -19.40 -15.17
N THR A 258 1.61 -18.79 -15.62
CA THR A 258 1.63 -17.49 -16.29
C THR A 258 2.07 -16.40 -15.32
N THR A 259 1.49 -16.38 -14.12
CA THR A 259 1.83 -15.41 -13.06
C THR A 259 3.29 -15.53 -12.63
N LEU A 260 3.79 -16.77 -12.46
CA LEU A 260 5.20 -17.04 -12.15
C LEU A 260 6.14 -16.62 -13.29
N SER A 261 5.73 -16.80 -14.55
CA SER A 261 6.52 -16.35 -15.70
C SER A 261 6.66 -14.83 -15.71
N THR A 262 5.58 -14.08 -15.48
CA THR A 262 5.61 -12.63 -15.35
C THR A 262 6.52 -12.18 -14.21
N ALA A 263 6.37 -12.78 -13.02
CA ALA A 263 7.23 -12.53 -11.86
C ALA A 263 8.72 -12.78 -12.19
N HIS A 264 9.02 -13.89 -12.84
CA HIS A 264 10.39 -14.26 -13.22
C HIS A 264 11.03 -13.24 -14.18
N THR A 265 10.30 -12.78 -15.19
CA THR A 265 10.80 -11.75 -16.12
C THR A 265 11.14 -10.46 -15.37
N LEU A 266 10.25 -9.98 -14.50
CA LEU A 266 10.51 -8.76 -13.72
C LEU A 266 11.71 -8.94 -12.77
N LEU A 267 11.83 -10.08 -12.09
CA LEU A 267 12.92 -10.36 -11.16
C LEU A 267 14.30 -10.47 -11.83
N THR A 268 14.35 -10.98 -13.06
CA THR A 268 15.62 -11.28 -13.73
C THR A 268 16.07 -10.19 -14.71
N ALA A 269 15.14 -9.58 -15.43
CA ALA A 269 15.45 -8.61 -16.47
C ALA A 269 15.27 -7.16 -16.01
N THR A 270 14.27 -6.88 -15.18
CA THR A 270 13.84 -5.49 -14.87
C THR A 270 14.38 -5.00 -13.53
N LEU A 271 14.21 -5.77 -12.45
CA LEU A 271 14.51 -5.34 -11.09
C LEU A 271 16.01 -5.05 -10.85
N PRO A 272 16.96 -5.93 -11.22
CA PRO A 272 18.37 -5.71 -10.88
C PRO A 272 18.98 -4.42 -11.47
N PRO A 273 18.82 -4.09 -12.77
CA PRO A 273 19.40 -2.87 -13.32
C PRO A 273 18.74 -1.60 -12.75
N LEU A 274 17.44 -1.62 -12.48
CA LEU A 274 16.74 -0.47 -11.87
C LEU A 274 17.17 -0.23 -10.42
N ALA A 275 17.28 -1.30 -9.63
CA ALA A 275 17.71 -1.23 -8.24
C ALA A 275 19.12 -0.64 -8.12
N LEU A 276 20.04 -1.07 -8.98
CA LEU A 276 21.40 -0.53 -9.06
C LEU A 276 21.40 0.96 -9.48
N ALA A 277 20.65 1.29 -10.53
CA ALA A 277 20.58 2.66 -11.04
C ALA A 277 19.95 3.65 -10.05
N ALA A 278 19.05 3.18 -9.18
CA ALA A 278 18.45 3.97 -8.12
C ALA A 278 19.18 3.87 -6.76
N SER A 279 20.21 3.03 -6.65
CA SER A 279 20.92 2.73 -5.38
C SER A 279 19.98 2.30 -4.24
N ARG A 280 19.01 1.43 -4.57
CA ARG A 280 17.96 0.91 -3.68
C ARG A 280 17.92 -0.62 -3.66
N GLU A 281 19.08 -1.25 -3.79
CA GLU A 281 19.24 -2.71 -3.78
C GLU A 281 18.68 -3.40 -2.54
N PRO A 282 18.78 -2.87 -1.31
CA PRO A 282 18.21 -3.50 -0.13
C PRO A 282 16.67 -3.63 -0.21
N GLU A 283 15.99 -2.63 -0.74
CA GLU A 283 14.53 -2.64 -0.92
C GLU A 283 14.11 -3.64 -1.99
N ALA A 284 14.85 -3.67 -3.11
CA ALA A 284 14.65 -4.67 -4.16
C ALA A 284 14.89 -6.10 -3.66
N ALA A 285 15.89 -6.31 -2.80
CA ALA A 285 16.18 -7.60 -2.20
C ALA A 285 15.04 -8.09 -1.30
N LEU A 286 14.43 -7.20 -0.51
CA LEU A 286 13.29 -7.53 0.34
C LEU A 286 12.06 -7.92 -0.47
N VAL A 287 11.65 -7.10 -1.45
CA VAL A 287 10.51 -7.40 -2.32
C VAL A 287 10.72 -8.70 -3.10
N ARG A 288 11.95 -8.94 -3.59
CA ARG A 288 12.32 -10.21 -4.21
C ARG A 288 12.16 -11.39 -3.25
N ALA A 289 12.60 -11.27 -1.99
CA ALA A 289 12.46 -12.33 -1.01
C ALA A 289 10.99 -12.69 -0.78
N ASN A 290 10.14 -11.68 -0.56
CA ASN A 290 8.71 -11.89 -0.31
C ASN A 290 8.00 -12.54 -1.49
N LEU A 291 8.32 -12.11 -2.72
CA LEU A 291 7.76 -12.73 -3.92
C LEU A 291 8.22 -14.18 -4.10
N LEU A 292 9.49 -14.50 -3.82
CA LEU A 292 10.00 -15.88 -3.90
C LEU A 292 9.36 -16.79 -2.84
N ALA A 293 9.15 -16.29 -1.62
CA ALA A 293 8.46 -17.02 -0.57
C ALA A 293 6.99 -17.30 -0.95
N ALA A 294 6.28 -16.29 -1.46
CA ALA A 294 4.91 -16.44 -1.96
C ALA A 294 4.82 -17.41 -3.15
N ALA A 295 5.79 -17.38 -4.06
CA ALA A 295 5.86 -18.31 -5.20
C ALA A 295 6.07 -19.77 -4.74
N ALA A 296 6.93 -19.98 -3.74
CA ALA A 296 7.17 -21.29 -3.16
C ALA A 296 5.91 -21.83 -2.47
N GLU A 297 5.19 -20.99 -1.72
CA GLU A 297 3.91 -21.36 -1.13
C GLU A 297 2.85 -21.71 -2.18
N ALA A 298 2.66 -20.84 -3.18
CA ALA A 298 1.66 -21.05 -4.22
C ALA A 298 1.92 -22.35 -5.00
N THR A 299 3.19 -22.66 -5.26
CA THR A 299 3.62 -23.92 -5.88
C THR A 299 3.31 -25.12 -4.99
N TYR A 300 3.58 -25.03 -3.69
CA TYR A 300 3.23 -26.07 -2.73
C TYR A 300 1.71 -26.32 -2.68
N ARG A 301 0.90 -25.25 -2.58
CA ARG A 301 -0.56 -25.35 -2.60
C ARG A 301 -1.11 -25.94 -3.90
N ALA A 302 -0.40 -25.77 -5.01
CA ALA A 302 -0.71 -26.39 -6.30
C ALA A 302 -0.28 -27.87 -6.40
N GLY A 303 0.21 -28.48 -5.30
CA GLY A 303 0.63 -29.89 -5.25
C GLY A 303 2.14 -30.10 -5.35
N GLY A 304 2.95 -29.05 -5.22
CA GLY A 304 4.41 -29.13 -5.15
C GLY A 304 4.90 -29.83 -3.87
N ALA A 305 6.19 -30.21 -3.85
CA ALA A 305 6.77 -30.89 -2.70
C ALA A 305 7.02 -29.91 -1.53
N LEU A 306 6.80 -30.37 -0.30
CA LEU A 306 7.10 -29.59 0.91
C LEU A 306 8.58 -29.17 0.96
N ALA A 307 9.50 -30.06 0.56
CA ALA A 307 10.92 -29.77 0.53
C ALA A 307 11.27 -28.57 -0.37
N ASP A 308 10.54 -28.38 -1.48
CA ASP A 308 10.73 -27.24 -2.37
C ASP A 308 10.22 -25.94 -1.73
N TYR A 309 9.15 -26.01 -0.93
CA TYR A 309 8.66 -24.86 -0.17
C TYR A 309 9.69 -24.44 0.91
N GLU A 310 10.21 -25.40 1.67
CA GLU A 310 11.24 -25.15 2.68
C GLU A 310 12.51 -24.55 2.07
N ALA A 311 12.99 -25.13 0.96
CA ALA A 311 14.14 -24.63 0.22
C ALA A 311 13.87 -23.23 -0.36
N GLY A 312 12.64 -22.99 -0.83
CA GLY A 312 12.19 -21.69 -1.35
C GLY A 312 12.28 -20.58 -0.31
N ILE A 313 11.77 -20.81 0.92
CA ILE A 313 11.88 -19.83 2.01
C ILE A 313 13.36 -19.58 2.37
N ALA A 314 14.16 -20.65 2.49
CA ALA A 314 15.57 -20.51 2.83
C ALA A 314 16.33 -19.69 1.78
N ALA A 315 16.08 -19.94 0.49
CA ALA A 315 16.71 -19.22 -0.62
C ALA A 315 16.20 -17.78 -0.77
N ALA A 316 14.92 -17.53 -0.48
CA ALA A 316 14.30 -16.22 -0.59
C ALA A 316 14.99 -15.18 0.32
N PHE A 317 15.22 -15.55 1.58
CA PHE A 317 15.78 -14.66 2.60
C PHE A 317 17.30 -14.83 2.80
N ALA A 318 17.98 -15.62 1.96
CA ALA A 318 19.42 -15.80 2.03
C ALA A 318 20.15 -14.48 1.73
N GLY A 319 20.88 -13.95 2.71
CA GLY A 319 21.65 -12.71 2.57
C GLY A 319 20.81 -11.43 2.55
N VAL A 320 19.51 -11.50 2.86
CA VAL A 320 18.64 -10.33 2.99
C VAL A 320 18.69 -9.84 4.44
N GLU A 321 19.15 -8.61 4.63
CA GLU A 321 19.35 -8.00 5.95
C GLU A 321 18.20 -7.03 6.30
N GLY A 322 18.12 -6.67 7.59
CA GLY A 322 17.17 -5.70 8.11
C GLY A 322 16.05 -6.31 8.94
N VAL A 323 15.47 -5.48 9.81
CA VAL A 323 14.41 -5.90 10.74
C VAL A 323 13.17 -6.38 10.00
N GLN A 324 12.80 -5.70 8.89
CA GLN A 324 11.66 -6.11 8.08
C GLN A 324 11.89 -7.50 7.45
N ALA A 325 13.08 -7.76 6.90
CA ALA A 325 13.42 -9.08 6.35
C ALA A 325 13.33 -10.21 7.40
N LEU A 326 13.68 -9.92 8.65
CA LEU A 326 13.54 -10.87 9.75
C LEU A 326 12.07 -11.13 10.11
N CYS A 327 11.22 -10.11 10.06
CA CYS A 327 9.77 -10.24 10.30
C CYS A 327 9.12 -11.03 9.15
N ASP A 328 9.35 -10.62 7.90
CA ASP A 328 8.78 -11.29 6.73
C ASP A 328 9.22 -12.76 6.63
N ARG A 329 10.47 -13.06 7.02
CA ARG A 329 10.94 -14.45 7.13
C ARG A 329 10.22 -15.23 8.21
N ALA A 330 9.89 -14.59 9.33
CA ALA A 330 9.10 -15.21 10.38
C ALA A 330 7.69 -15.53 9.88
N ASP A 331 7.05 -14.59 9.18
CA ASP A 331 5.71 -14.76 8.61
C ASP A 331 5.69 -15.90 7.58
N ALA A 332 6.69 -15.99 6.71
CA ALA A 332 6.83 -17.11 5.76
C ALA A 332 6.92 -18.47 6.48
N HIS A 333 7.62 -18.54 7.62
CA HIS A 333 7.69 -19.75 8.44
C HIS A 333 6.38 -20.06 9.19
N ILE A 334 5.69 -19.04 9.71
CA ILE A 334 4.37 -19.18 10.35
C ILE A 334 3.37 -19.72 9.34
N GLN A 335 3.37 -19.18 8.12
CA GLN A 335 2.51 -19.60 7.03
C GLN A 335 2.77 -21.04 6.61
N LEU A 336 4.04 -21.44 6.44
CA LEU A 336 4.39 -22.82 6.14
C LEU A 336 3.92 -23.76 7.27
N ALA A 337 4.24 -23.44 8.52
CA ALA A 337 3.83 -24.23 9.68
C ALA A 337 2.31 -24.41 9.77
N GLY A 338 1.53 -23.36 9.45
CA GLY A 338 0.07 -23.41 9.41
C GLY A 338 -0.53 -24.15 8.20
N SER A 339 0.27 -24.44 7.18
CA SER A 339 -0.16 -25.11 5.94
C SER A 339 0.08 -26.63 5.93
N VAL A 340 0.88 -27.13 6.87
CA VAL A 340 1.27 -28.56 6.93
C VAL A 340 0.53 -29.29 8.06
N PRO A 341 0.10 -30.55 7.85
CA PRO A 341 -0.53 -31.36 8.89
C PRO A 341 0.49 -31.98 9.87
N ASP A 342 1.77 -32.04 9.49
CA ASP A 342 2.83 -32.59 10.32
C ASP A 342 3.23 -31.58 11.41
N GLU A 343 2.79 -31.83 12.65
CA GLU A 343 3.09 -30.96 13.78
C GLU A 343 4.58 -30.89 14.16
N GLY A 344 5.38 -31.91 13.79
CA GLY A 344 6.84 -31.89 13.96
C GLY A 344 7.50 -30.89 13.02
N VAL A 345 7.03 -30.83 11.77
CA VAL A 345 7.42 -29.79 10.80
C VAL A 345 6.92 -28.42 11.29
N ALA A 346 5.66 -28.32 11.72
CA ALA A 346 5.11 -27.07 12.23
C ALA A 346 5.91 -26.52 13.43
N TRP A 347 6.28 -27.38 14.39
CA TRP A 347 7.12 -27.02 15.53
C TRP A 347 8.47 -26.44 15.09
N ARG A 348 9.14 -27.07 14.12
CA ARG A 348 10.42 -26.60 13.58
C ARG A 348 10.27 -25.20 12.98
N HIS A 349 9.24 -24.96 12.19
CA HIS A 349 9.04 -23.68 11.52
C HIS A 349 8.55 -22.57 12.45
N TYR A 350 7.64 -22.83 13.39
CA TYR A 350 7.32 -21.84 14.42
C TYR A 350 8.54 -21.52 15.30
N SER A 351 9.42 -22.49 15.57
CA SER A 351 10.67 -22.23 16.29
C SER A 351 11.63 -21.36 15.46
N ALA A 352 11.69 -21.55 14.14
CA ALA A 352 12.46 -20.69 13.24
C ALA A 352 11.89 -19.25 13.17
N ALA A 353 10.56 -19.11 13.15
CA ALA A 353 9.88 -17.83 13.23
C ALA A 353 10.19 -17.11 14.56
N ALA A 354 10.09 -17.81 15.69
CA ALA A 354 10.43 -17.26 17.01
C ALA A 354 11.88 -16.78 17.08
N ALA A 355 12.82 -17.51 16.47
CA ALA A 355 14.22 -17.11 16.39
C ALA A 355 14.41 -15.85 15.52
N ALA A 356 13.75 -15.77 14.37
CA ALA A 356 13.83 -14.60 13.49
C ALA A 356 13.25 -13.34 14.16
N LEU A 357 12.08 -13.44 14.81
CA LEU A 357 11.47 -12.36 15.59
C LEU A 357 12.31 -11.99 16.82
N GLY A 358 12.98 -12.95 17.44
CA GLY A 358 13.95 -12.71 18.52
C GLY A 358 15.10 -11.82 18.05
N SER A 359 15.68 -12.12 16.89
CA SER A 359 16.70 -11.28 16.26
C SER A 359 16.17 -9.90 15.85
N ALA A 360 14.94 -9.83 15.33
CA ALA A 360 14.30 -8.57 14.97
C ALA A 360 14.10 -7.66 16.19
N ALA A 361 13.60 -8.22 17.29
CA ALA A 361 13.42 -7.50 18.56
C ALA A 361 14.76 -7.08 19.19
N ALA A 362 15.84 -7.84 18.98
CA ALA A 362 17.17 -7.46 19.45
C ALA A 362 17.72 -6.24 18.67
N ALA A 363 17.44 -6.17 17.37
CA ALA A 363 17.85 -5.05 16.52
C ALA A 363 17.00 -3.79 16.77
N GLU A 364 15.69 -3.93 16.94
CA GLU A 364 14.76 -2.82 17.19
C GLU A 364 13.84 -3.12 18.40
N PRO A 365 14.33 -2.99 19.64
CA PRO A 365 13.59 -3.38 20.84
C PRO A 365 12.36 -2.52 21.14
N GLY A 366 12.25 -1.34 20.50
CA GLY A 366 11.15 -0.39 20.67
C GLY A 366 9.94 -0.64 19.78
N ARG A 367 9.97 -1.62 18.87
CA ARG A 367 8.81 -1.97 18.04
C ARG A 367 7.87 -2.91 18.76
N GLY A 368 6.71 -2.41 19.19
CA GLY A 368 5.70 -3.18 19.90
C GLY A 368 5.14 -4.33 19.06
N GLU A 369 5.01 -4.12 17.75
CA GLU A 369 4.50 -5.08 16.76
C GLU A 369 5.31 -6.38 16.78
N ILE A 370 6.65 -6.28 16.89
CA ILE A 370 7.52 -7.46 16.96
C ILE A 370 7.26 -8.24 18.26
N HIS A 371 7.01 -7.56 19.38
CA HIS A 371 6.70 -8.23 20.64
C HIS A 371 5.32 -8.90 20.59
N VAL A 372 4.33 -8.31 19.92
CA VAL A 372 3.04 -8.95 19.68
C VAL A 372 3.24 -10.25 18.87
N ALA A 373 3.90 -10.17 17.72
CA ALA A 373 4.19 -11.33 16.88
C ALA A 373 4.97 -12.43 17.62
N ARG A 374 5.89 -12.06 18.51
CA ARG A 374 6.59 -13.03 19.37
C ARG A 374 5.64 -13.75 20.31
N GLY A 375 4.66 -13.04 20.88
CA GLY A 375 3.63 -13.64 21.70
C GLY A 375 2.77 -14.63 20.91
N ASP A 376 2.35 -14.22 19.71
CA ASP A 376 1.51 -15.03 18.83
C ASP A 376 2.19 -16.36 18.46
N VAL A 377 3.48 -16.31 18.08
CA VAL A 377 4.25 -17.52 17.75
C VAL A 377 4.40 -18.46 18.95
N GLU A 378 4.57 -17.97 20.18
CA GLU A 378 4.63 -18.86 21.34
C GLU A 378 3.28 -19.53 21.61
N LEU A 379 2.16 -18.83 21.40
CA LEU A 379 0.83 -19.43 21.49
C LEU A 379 0.63 -20.50 20.42
N LEU A 380 1.00 -20.23 19.17
CA LEU A 380 0.96 -21.22 18.09
C LEU A 380 1.77 -22.47 18.41
N ARG A 381 2.96 -22.31 19.00
CA ARG A 381 3.78 -23.45 19.47
C ARG A 381 3.13 -24.22 20.60
N ALA A 382 2.51 -23.53 21.55
CA ALA A 382 1.85 -24.14 22.71
C ALA A 382 0.65 -25.03 22.33
N ARG A 383 0.04 -24.75 21.17
CA ARG A 383 -1.12 -25.47 20.63
C ARG A 383 -0.77 -26.81 20.00
N LEU A 384 0.49 -27.05 19.63
CA LEU A 384 0.90 -28.31 19.03
C LEU A 384 0.83 -29.49 20.03
N GLY A 385 0.55 -30.68 19.52
CA GLY A 385 0.48 -31.94 20.25
C GLY A 385 1.80 -32.72 20.31
N VAL A 386 2.87 -32.23 19.69
CA VAL A 386 4.22 -32.84 19.80
C VAL A 386 4.72 -32.82 21.23
N GLU A 387 5.46 -33.86 21.63
CA GLU A 387 5.92 -34.07 23.02
C GLU A 387 6.62 -32.84 23.61
N VAL A 388 7.49 -32.20 22.83
CA VAL A 388 8.23 -31.00 23.25
C VAL A 388 7.28 -29.82 23.52
N ALA A 389 6.27 -29.62 22.69
CA ALA A 389 5.27 -28.57 22.86
C ALA A 389 4.39 -28.83 24.09
N VAL A 390 3.93 -30.08 24.26
CA VAL A 390 3.13 -30.48 25.42
C VAL A 390 3.91 -30.27 26.73
N GLY A 391 5.17 -30.70 26.77
CA GLY A 391 6.03 -30.54 27.95
C GLY A 391 6.38 -29.08 28.27
N SER A 392 6.38 -28.20 27.27
CA SER A 392 6.72 -26.78 27.43
C SER A 392 5.51 -25.83 27.40
N ARG A 393 4.29 -26.34 27.22
CA ARG A 393 3.06 -25.54 27.00
C ARG A 393 2.88 -24.40 28.00
N GLY A 394 3.00 -24.69 29.30
CA GLY A 394 2.85 -23.67 30.34
C GLY A 394 3.98 -22.63 30.37
N VAL A 395 5.17 -22.95 29.84
CA VAL A 395 6.26 -21.98 29.65
C VAL A 395 5.97 -21.09 28.45
N LEU A 396 5.56 -21.68 27.33
CA LEU A 396 5.24 -20.97 26.09
C LEU A 396 4.11 -19.94 26.30
N VAL A 397 3.02 -20.34 26.97
CA VAL A 397 1.90 -19.43 27.29
C VAL A 397 2.36 -18.28 28.20
N ARG A 398 3.20 -18.55 29.21
CA ARG A 398 3.76 -17.50 30.07
C ARG A 398 4.69 -16.55 29.31
N ASN A 399 5.51 -17.07 28.40
CA ASN A 399 6.36 -16.25 27.54
C ASN A 399 5.52 -15.30 26.67
N ALA A 400 4.43 -15.79 26.08
CA ALA A 400 3.50 -14.95 25.31
C ALA A 400 3.00 -13.76 26.13
N GLY A 401 2.57 -14.01 27.38
CA GLY A 401 2.14 -12.94 28.29
C GLY A 401 3.23 -11.91 28.61
N VAL A 402 4.49 -12.34 28.71
CA VAL A 402 5.64 -11.41 28.88
C VAL A 402 5.80 -10.51 27.65
N TYR A 403 5.70 -11.07 26.45
CA TYR A 403 5.85 -10.30 25.22
C TYR A 403 4.70 -9.31 25.00
N TYR A 404 3.44 -9.73 25.19
CA TYR A 404 2.29 -8.82 25.10
C TYR A 404 2.36 -7.69 26.14
N ARG A 405 2.77 -7.99 27.38
CA ARG A 405 3.01 -6.95 28.39
C ARG A 405 4.12 -5.99 27.97
N GLY A 406 5.17 -6.50 27.33
CA GLY A 406 6.24 -5.71 26.73
C GLY A 406 5.70 -4.74 25.68
N ALA A 407 4.96 -5.26 24.69
CA ALA A 407 4.32 -4.46 23.64
C ALA A 407 3.40 -3.38 24.23
N ARG A 408 2.53 -3.74 25.18
CA ARG A 408 1.63 -2.79 25.84
C ARG A 408 2.39 -1.65 26.55
N ARG A 409 3.53 -1.95 27.18
CA ARG A 409 4.36 -0.91 27.86
C ARG A 409 5.04 0.05 26.88
N LEU A 410 5.33 -0.40 25.65
CA LEU A 410 5.86 0.47 24.61
C LEU A 410 4.80 1.45 24.08
N GLY A 411 3.52 1.12 24.25
CA GLY A 411 2.38 1.95 23.84
C GLY A 411 2.21 1.96 22.31
N GLY A 412 1.53 2.98 21.79
CA GLY A 412 1.35 3.16 20.35
C GLY A 412 0.15 2.42 19.78
N ALA A 413 0.22 2.04 18.50
CA ALA A 413 -0.91 1.45 17.79
C ALA A 413 -1.33 0.07 18.34
N VAL A 414 -0.36 -0.71 18.84
CA VAL A 414 -0.58 -2.08 19.33
C VAL A 414 -0.94 -2.17 20.81
N GLU A 415 -1.01 -1.05 21.55
CA GLU A 415 -1.25 -1.07 23.00
C GLU A 415 -2.57 -1.77 23.36
N GLY A 416 -3.62 -1.46 22.60
CA GLY A 416 -4.95 -2.03 22.79
C GLY A 416 -4.97 -3.53 22.55
N GLU A 417 -4.44 -3.96 21.40
CA GLU A 417 -4.34 -5.37 21.01
C GLU A 417 -3.50 -6.17 22.00
N ALA A 418 -2.29 -5.71 22.31
CA ALA A 418 -1.40 -6.34 23.27
C ALA A 418 -2.04 -6.46 24.66
N GLY A 419 -2.81 -5.46 25.09
CA GLY A 419 -3.55 -5.52 26.34
C GLY A 419 -4.68 -6.55 26.36
N VAL A 420 -5.38 -6.76 25.24
CA VAL A 420 -6.38 -7.82 25.11
C VAL A 420 -5.69 -9.19 25.11
N LYS A 421 -4.67 -9.40 24.27
CA LYS A 421 -3.91 -10.65 24.20
C LYS A 421 -3.22 -11.00 25.54
N GLU A 422 -2.70 -10.02 26.29
CA GLU A 422 -2.19 -10.22 27.66
C GLU A 422 -3.27 -10.80 28.60
N ARG A 423 -4.50 -10.24 28.57
CA ARG A 423 -5.62 -10.73 29.38
C ARG A 423 -6.08 -12.13 28.95
N MET A 424 -6.07 -12.43 27.66
CA MET A 424 -6.38 -13.77 27.15
C MET A 424 -5.41 -14.82 27.70
N VAL A 425 -4.11 -14.52 27.73
CA VAL A 425 -3.08 -15.38 28.32
C VAL A 425 -3.32 -15.66 29.81
N VAL A 426 -3.80 -14.67 30.58
CA VAL A 426 -4.12 -14.87 32.01
C VAL A 426 -5.22 -15.91 32.18
N VAL A 427 -6.26 -15.85 31.34
CA VAL A 427 -7.36 -16.83 31.35
C VAL A 427 -6.86 -18.22 30.94
N GLU A 428 -6.07 -18.32 29.87
CA GLU A 428 -5.48 -19.60 29.43
C GLU A 428 -4.53 -20.23 30.45
N SER A 429 -3.84 -19.40 31.24
CA SER A 429 -2.92 -19.87 32.28
C SER A 429 -3.62 -20.33 33.56
N GLY A 430 -4.91 -20.04 33.73
CA GLY A 430 -5.67 -20.42 34.94
C GLY A 430 -5.19 -19.71 36.21
N GLY A 431 -4.69 -18.47 36.12
CA GLY A 431 -4.17 -17.70 37.25
C GLY A 431 -5.23 -17.18 38.23
N GLU A 432 -4.81 -16.42 39.24
CA GLU A 432 -5.76 -15.69 40.11
C GLU A 432 -6.45 -14.57 39.32
N GLY A 433 -7.73 -14.31 39.63
CA GLY A 433 -8.51 -13.22 39.01
C GLY A 433 -9.07 -13.53 37.61
N VAL A 434 -9.02 -14.78 37.15
CA VAL A 434 -9.52 -15.21 35.82
C VAL A 434 -10.98 -14.81 35.59
N GLU A 435 -11.86 -14.95 36.59
CA GLU A 435 -13.28 -14.56 36.44
C GLU A 435 -13.45 -13.05 36.21
N GLU A 436 -12.67 -12.22 36.90
CA GLU A 436 -12.70 -10.78 36.74
C GLU A 436 -12.14 -10.34 35.38
N VAL A 437 -11.03 -10.95 34.96
CA VAL A 437 -10.42 -10.71 33.64
C VAL A 437 -11.37 -11.10 32.52
N LEU A 438 -12.02 -12.27 32.64
CA LEU A 438 -12.98 -12.74 31.66
C LEU A 438 -14.22 -11.86 31.60
N ARG A 439 -14.72 -11.40 32.76
CA ARG A 439 -15.81 -10.41 32.80
C ARG A 439 -15.42 -9.11 32.09
N GLY A 440 -14.21 -8.60 32.32
CA GLY A 440 -13.73 -7.39 31.64
C GLY A 440 -13.58 -7.55 30.12
N LEU A 441 -13.28 -8.77 29.63
CA LEU A 441 -13.27 -9.07 28.20
C LEU A 441 -14.70 -9.16 27.61
N LYS A 442 -15.64 -9.74 28.36
CA LYS A 442 -17.08 -9.79 27.99
C LYS A 442 -17.70 -8.41 27.91
N GLU A 443 -17.39 -7.55 28.88
CA GLU A 443 -17.85 -6.17 28.95
C GLU A 443 -17.06 -5.24 28.00
N GLY A 444 -16.06 -5.77 27.29
CA GLY A 444 -15.33 -5.06 26.26
C GLY A 444 -16.22 -4.58 25.12
N GLY A 445 -15.81 -3.52 24.44
CA GLY A 445 -16.47 -3.05 23.23
C GLY A 445 -16.02 -3.81 21.98
N GLU A 446 -16.55 -3.40 20.83
CA GLU A 446 -16.25 -3.96 19.49
C GLU A 446 -14.74 -4.15 19.23
N ALA A 447 -13.91 -3.18 19.61
CA ALA A 447 -12.46 -3.26 19.44
C ALA A 447 -11.80 -4.38 20.26
N VAL A 448 -12.32 -4.71 21.44
CA VAL A 448 -11.81 -5.83 22.24
C VAL A 448 -12.22 -7.16 21.61
N TRP A 449 -13.46 -7.25 21.15
CA TRP A 449 -13.96 -8.48 20.52
C TRP A 449 -13.30 -8.76 19.18
N ALA A 450 -12.99 -7.72 18.39
CA ALA A 450 -12.23 -7.85 17.16
C ALA A 450 -10.90 -8.58 17.40
N VAL A 451 -10.14 -8.18 18.42
CA VAL A 451 -8.85 -8.83 18.77
C VAL A 451 -9.04 -10.27 19.23
N VAL A 452 -10.13 -10.58 19.95
CA VAL A 452 -10.43 -11.96 20.38
C VAL A 452 -10.79 -12.84 19.18
N VAL A 453 -11.59 -12.32 18.25
CA VAL A 453 -11.98 -13.00 17.02
C VAL A 453 -10.73 -13.29 16.19
N GLU A 454 -9.90 -12.28 15.95
CA GLU A 454 -8.62 -12.41 15.23
C GLU A 454 -7.73 -13.49 15.85
N ALA A 455 -7.50 -13.46 17.16
CA ALA A 455 -6.68 -14.46 17.84
C ALA A 455 -7.23 -15.90 17.72
N VAL A 456 -8.55 -16.06 17.60
CA VAL A 456 -9.19 -17.37 17.33
C VAL A 456 -8.97 -17.78 15.87
N GLU A 457 -9.15 -16.86 14.92
CA GLU A 457 -9.00 -17.13 13.48
C GLU A 457 -7.56 -17.45 13.08
N GLU A 458 -6.59 -16.81 13.73
CA GLU A 458 -5.16 -17.10 13.60
C GLU A 458 -4.75 -18.42 14.28
N GLY A 459 -5.64 -18.99 15.10
CA GLY A 459 -5.40 -20.25 15.81
C GLY A 459 -4.52 -20.11 17.05
N LEU A 460 -4.32 -18.89 17.56
CA LEU A 460 -3.58 -18.64 18.80
C LEU A 460 -4.27 -19.28 20.00
N VAL A 461 -5.60 -19.28 19.98
CA VAL A 461 -6.49 -19.91 20.96
C VAL A 461 -7.59 -20.72 20.28
N GLY A 462 -8.33 -21.53 21.04
CA GLY A 462 -9.43 -22.33 20.49
C GLY A 462 -10.74 -21.55 20.31
N GLY A 463 -11.63 -22.07 19.46
CA GLY A 463 -12.92 -21.44 19.14
C GLY A 463 -13.87 -21.26 20.33
N GLU A 464 -13.66 -22.01 21.41
CA GLU A 464 -14.38 -21.83 22.67
C GLU A 464 -14.24 -20.42 23.25
N TRP A 465 -13.21 -19.67 22.84
CA TRP A 465 -13.04 -18.28 23.26
C TRP A 465 -14.19 -17.37 22.85
N LEU A 466 -14.81 -17.61 21.68
CA LEU A 466 -15.93 -16.80 21.20
C LEU A 466 -17.14 -16.96 22.13
N GLU A 467 -17.43 -18.20 22.55
CA GLU A 467 -18.47 -18.49 23.55
C GLU A 467 -18.13 -17.88 24.91
N ARG A 468 -16.85 -17.97 25.32
CA ARG A 468 -16.38 -17.39 26.59
C ARG A 468 -16.56 -15.88 26.65
N VAL A 469 -16.46 -15.15 25.54
CA VAL A 469 -16.68 -13.69 25.50
C VAL A 469 -18.09 -13.28 25.07
N GLY A 470 -18.97 -14.24 24.76
CA GLY A 470 -20.36 -13.97 24.37
C GLY A 470 -20.52 -13.51 22.91
N VAL A 471 -19.55 -13.78 22.04
CA VAL A 471 -19.61 -13.49 20.60
C VAL A 471 -20.20 -14.71 19.88
N SER A 472 -21.38 -14.53 19.28
CA SER A 472 -22.03 -15.57 18.47
C SER A 472 -21.35 -15.69 17.11
N VAL A 473 -20.91 -16.90 16.74
CA VAL A 473 -20.44 -17.24 15.40
C VAL A 473 -21.64 -17.19 14.43
N GLY A 474 -21.94 -16.02 13.85
CA GLY A 474 -23.04 -15.89 12.89
C GLY A 474 -23.74 -14.53 12.79
N GLY A 475 -23.29 -13.49 13.51
CA GLY A 475 -23.68 -12.12 13.18
C GLY A 475 -22.66 -11.54 12.21
N GLU A 476 -23.11 -10.94 11.10
CA GLU A 476 -22.24 -10.17 10.21
C GLU A 476 -21.41 -9.17 11.04
N VAL A 477 -20.09 -9.39 11.08
CA VAL A 477 -19.07 -8.44 11.57
C VAL A 477 -18.66 -7.54 10.42
#